data_AF-A0A7K0J9P0-F1
#
_entry.id   AF-A0A7K0J9P0-F1
#
_cell.length_a   1.000
_cell.length_b   1.000
_cell.length_c   1.000
_cell.angle_alpha   90.00
_cell.angle_beta   90.00
_cell.angle_gamma   90.00
#
_symmetry.space_group_name_H-M   'P 1'
#
loop_
_entity.id
_entity.type
_entity.pdbx_description
1 polymer ?
#
loop_
_entity_poly.entity_id
_entity_poly.type
_entity_poly.pdbx_seq_one_letter_code
_entity_poly.pdbx_strand_id
1 'polypeptide(L)'
;MVVRAPRLVGEARRAMAEELASRYNDGASIRSLARESGRSYGLVQKLLQEVGVEFRPRGGADPASPETKAERDMVETPAASQEARQKDPVDLDEGDGPSSSPEPSDVDALKLAVEAAVVRAEKADRKARKAEKALRKLRRTGAGKSRRKKAKATLNKRRAKAEKAERKVRKARRQLDKAEHGADNPQF
;
A
#
# COMPACT_ATOMS: atom_id res chain seq x y z
N MET A 1 22.95 -13.33 -12.96
CA MET A 1 23.92 -12.69 -12.02
C MET A 1 23.54 -11.22 -11.89
N VAL A 2 23.28 -10.71 -10.68
CA VAL A 2 23.00 -9.27 -10.49
C VAL A 2 24.33 -8.54 -10.48
N VAL A 3 24.73 -7.98 -11.62
CA VAL A 3 25.94 -7.14 -11.72
C VAL A 3 25.65 -5.82 -11.00
N ARG A 4 26.31 -5.61 -9.86
CA ARG A 4 26.17 -4.35 -9.11
C ARG A 4 26.91 -3.26 -9.86
N ALA A 5 26.18 -2.21 -10.24
CA ALA A 5 26.77 -1.11 -10.98
C ALA A 5 27.82 -0.35 -10.14
N PRO A 6 28.93 0.11 -10.75
CA PRO A 6 30.08 0.70 -10.06
C PRO A 6 29.69 1.99 -9.31
N ARG A 7 30.42 2.30 -8.23
CA ARG A 7 30.16 3.51 -7.44
C ARG A 7 30.46 4.75 -8.27
N LEU A 8 29.53 5.70 -8.31
CA LEU A 8 29.73 7.00 -8.96
C LEU A 8 30.41 7.95 -7.98
N VAL A 9 31.57 8.48 -8.37
CA VAL A 9 32.39 9.38 -7.54
C VAL A 9 32.89 10.54 -8.41
N GLY A 10 32.97 11.73 -7.82
CA GLY A 10 33.60 12.90 -8.46
C GLY A 10 32.87 13.37 -9.72
N GLU A 11 33.63 13.60 -10.78
CA GLU A 11 33.15 14.16 -12.05
C GLU A 11 32.12 13.26 -12.75
N ALA A 12 32.32 11.94 -12.71
CA ALA A 12 31.38 10.97 -13.27
C ALA A 12 29.98 11.03 -12.61
N ARG A 13 29.92 11.49 -11.35
CA ARG A 13 28.65 11.72 -10.64
C ARG A 13 27.95 12.98 -11.16
N ARG A 14 28.71 14.06 -11.39
CA ARG A 14 28.17 15.34 -11.88
C ARG A 14 27.67 15.22 -13.32
N ALA A 15 28.48 14.64 -14.21
CA ALA A 15 28.11 14.42 -15.61
C ALA A 15 26.82 13.60 -15.73
N MET A 16 26.67 12.54 -14.92
CA MET A 16 25.44 11.76 -14.89
C MET A 16 24.26 12.54 -14.30
N ALA A 17 24.50 13.37 -13.30
CA ALA A 17 23.44 14.18 -12.70
C ALA A 17 22.89 15.21 -13.70
N GLU A 18 23.76 15.84 -14.49
CA GLU A 18 23.38 16.76 -15.57
C GLU A 18 22.61 16.04 -16.68
N GLU A 19 23.06 14.86 -17.12
CA GLU A 19 22.35 14.06 -18.11
C GLU A 19 20.94 13.66 -17.64
N LEU A 20 20.82 13.23 -16.38
CA LEU A 20 19.53 12.88 -15.77
C LEU A 20 18.62 14.11 -15.60
N ALA A 21 19.19 15.27 -15.30
CA ALA A 21 18.46 16.52 -15.17
C ALA A 21 17.83 16.95 -16.51
N SER A 22 18.59 16.89 -17.61
CA SER A 22 18.07 17.17 -18.95
C SER A 22 16.88 16.26 -19.29
N ARG A 23 17.04 14.94 -19.13
CA ARG A 23 15.95 13.99 -19.41
C ARG A 23 14.72 14.18 -18.49
N TYR A 24 14.92 14.60 -17.24
CA TYR A 24 13.83 14.92 -16.34
C TYR A 24 13.07 16.19 -16.77
N ASN A 25 13.79 17.20 -17.24
CA ASN A 25 13.21 18.41 -17.80
C ASN A 25 12.41 18.11 -19.07
N ASP A 26 12.89 17.17 -19.91
CA ASP A 26 12.18 16.64 -21.09
C ASP A 26 10.89 15.87 -20.74
N GLY A 27 10.62 15.63 -19.45
CA GLY A 27 9.38 15.02 -18.97
C GLY A 27 9.50 13.54 -18.58
N ALA A 28 10.70 12.97 -18.59
CA ALA A 28 10.90 11.59 -18.12
C ALA A 28 10.67 11.49 -16.61
N SER A 29 9.97 10.44 -16.17
CA SER A 29 9.77 10.20 -14.74
C SER A 29 11.06 9.70 -14.07
N ILE A 30 11.28 10.04 -12.79
CA ILE A 30 12.42 9.55 -11.98
C ILE A 30 12.49 8.01 -11.98
N ARG A 31 11.34 7.33 -12.09
CA ARG A 31 11.28 5.86 -12.18
C ARG A 31 11.76 5.32 -13.52
N SER A 32 11.42 5.99 -14.62
CA SER A 32 11.91 5.64 -15.96
C SER A 32 13.42 5.82 -16.03
N LEU A 33 13.91 6.97 -15.56
CA LEU A 33 15.34 7.27 -15.47
C LEU A 33 16.13 6.24 -14.65
N ALA A 34 15.56 5.77 -13.53
CA ALA A 34 16.18 4.73 -12.72
C ALA A 34 16.26 3.37 -13.45
N ARG A 35 15.24 3.01 -14.22
CA ARG A 35 15.23 1.77 -15.01
C ARG A 35 16.22 1.83 -16.17
N GLU A 36 16.24 2.94 -16.90
CA GLU A 36 17.14 3.16 -18.04
C GLU A 36 18.61 3.21 -17.61
N SER A 37 18.91 3.92 -16.51
CA SER A 37 20.27 4.02 -15.98
C SER A 37 20.73 2.76 -15.24
N GLY A 38 19.83 1.80 -14.99
CA GLY A 38 20.11 0.62 -14.16
C GLY A 38 20.47 0.97 -12.71
N ARG A 39 20.04 2.15 -12.23
CA ARG A 39 20.37 2.67 -10.89
C ARG A 39 19.15 2.70 -9.98
N SER A 40 19.41 2.81 -8.68
CA SER A 40 18.33 2.90 -7.71
C SER A 40 17.64 4.27 -7.80
N TYR A 41 16.32 4.26 -7.65
CA TYR A 41 15.49 5.47 -7.60
C TYR A 41 16.04 6.52 -6.63
N GLY A 42 16.47 6.11 -5.44
CA GLY A 42 17.02 7.02 -4.44
C GLY A 42 18.38 7.62 -4.81
N LEU A 43 19.17 6.95 -5.67
CA LEU A 43 20.41 7.54 -6.20
C LEU A 43 20.07 8.60 -7.25
N VAL A 44 19.19 8.29 -8.20
CA VAL A 44 18.72 9.24 -9.22
C VAL A 44 18.09 10.47 -8.58
N GLN A 45 17.25 10.29 -7.55
CA GLN A 45 16.65 11.41 -6.82
C GLN A 45 17.70 12.30 -6.15
N LYS A 46 18.75 11.73 -5.56
CA LYS A 46 19.84 12.51 -4.95
C LYS A 46 20.65 13.28 -6.00
N LEU A 47 20.91 12.68 -7.15
CA LEU A 47 21.64 13.34 -8.25
C LEU A 47 20.84 14.53 -8.80
N LEU A 48 19.53 14.37 -9.00
CA LEU A 48 18.65 15.46 -9.42
C LEU A 48 18.62 16.60 -8.37
N GLN A 49 18.61 16.25 -7.08
CA GLN A 49 18.66 17.22 -5.99
C GLN A 49 20.00 17.97 -5.95
N GLU A 50 21.12 17.32 -6.26
CA GLU A 50 22.46 17.93 -6.29
C GLU A 50 22.59 18.98 -7.41
N VAL A 51 21.88 18.79 -8.53
CA VAL A 51 21.82 19.74 -9.64
C VAL A 51 20.77 20.84 -9.43
N GLY A 52 19.98 20.75 -8.35
CA GLY A 52 18.97 21.75 -8.01
C GLY A 52 17.71 21.66 -8.86
N VAL A 53 17.40 20.48 -9.42
CA VAL A 53 16.18 20.28 -10.20
C VAL A 53 14.95 20.43 -9.31
N GLU A 54 14.01 21.28 -9.73
CA GLU A 54 12.72 21.42 -9.05
C GLU A 54 11.85 20.19 -9.34
N PHE A 55 11.54 19.43 -8.28
CA PHE A 55 10.70 18.25 -8.44
C PHE A 55 9.27 18.66 -8.75
N ARG A 56 8.76 18.21 -9.90
CA ARG A 56 7.37 18.33 -10.28
C ARG A 56 6.49 17.83 -9.12
N PRO A 57 5.54 18.66 -8.63
CA PRO A 57 4.63 18.24 -7.58
C PRO A 57 3.89 17.01 -8.08
N ARG A 58 3.91 15.95 -7.29
CA ARG A 58 3.15 14.74 -7.61
C ARG A 58 1.68 15.15 -7.55
N GLY A 59 0.99 15.10 -8.70
CA GLY A 59 -0.44 15.38 -8.78
C GLY A 59 -1.18 14.48 -7.77
N GLY A 60 -1.66 15.12 -6.70
CA GLY A 60 -2.29 14.45 -5.56
C GLY A 60 -1.55 14.77 -4.26
N ALA A 61 -2.11 15.72 -3.52
CA ALA A 61 -1.83 16.06 -2.12
C ALA A 61 -1.13 14.94 -1.34
N ASP A 62 0.09 15.20 -0.86
CA ASP A 62 0.72 14.36 0.15
C ASP A 62 -0.22 14.29 1.37
N PRO A 63 -0.72 13.09 1.76
CA PRO A 63 -1.64 12.95 2.88
C PRO A 63 -0.97 13.20 4.25
N ALA A 64 0.30 13.61 4.23
CA ALA A 64 1.13 13.89 5.39
C ALA A 64 1.61 15.34 5.46
N SER A 65 1.24 16.21 4.51
CA SER A 65 1.54 17.65 4.62
C SER A 65 0.57 18.32 5.61
N PRO A 66 1.05 19.21 6.50
CA PRO A 66 0.17 19.95 7.42
C PRO A 66 -0.85 20.85 6.69
N GLU A 67 -0.55 21.28 5.47
CA GLU A 67 -1.41 22.16 4.66
C GLU A 67 -2.71 21.45 4.22
N THR A 68 -2.61 20.18 3.83
CA THR A 68 -3.76 19.39 3.35
C THR A 68 -4.71 18.94 4.48
N LYS A 69 -4.27 19.05 5.73
CA LYS A 69 -5.11 18.84 6.92
C LYS A 69 -5.96 20.07 7.23
N ALA A 70 -5.40 21.27 7.07
CA ALA A 70 -6.12 22.52 7.27
C ALA A 70 -7.25 22.70 6.24
N GLU A 71 -7.02 22.30 4.99
CA GLU A 71 -8.02 22.37 3.93
C GLU A 71 -9.22 21.41 4.13
N ARG A 72 -9.03 20.29 4.84
CA ARG A 72 -10.11 19.32 5.11
C ARG A 72 -11.07 19.76 6.22
N ASP A 73 -10.62 20.57 7.18
CA ASP A 73 -11.47 21.06 8.27
C ASP A 73 -12.41 22.22 7.83
N MET A 74 -12.23 22.78 6.63
CA MET A 74 -13.02 23.93 6.15
C MET A 74 -14.22 23.56 5.26
N VAL A 75 -14.39 22.29 4.89
CA VAL A 75 -15.47 21.84 3.99
C VAL A 75 -16.39 20.86 4.72
N GLU A 76 -17.17 21.38 5.68
CA GLU A 76 -18.33 20.66 6.22
C GLU A 76 -19.52 21.61 6.50
N THR A 77 -20.32 21.86 5.43
CA THR A 77 -21.80 22.09 5.35
C THR A 77 -22.47 23.37 5.91
N PRO A 78 -23.74 23.74 5.53
CA PRO A 78 -24.64 23.28 4.42
C PRO A 78 -25.46 24.40 3.68
N ALA A 79 -26.07 24.09 2.52
CA ALA A 79 -27.38 24.57 1.98
C ALA A 79 -27.46 24.26 0.46
N ALA A 80 -28.19 23.23 -0.01
CA ALA A 80 -29.62 23.21 -0.36
C ALA A 80 -30.01 24.05 -1.60
N SER A 81 -30.83 23.44 -2.48
CA SER A 81 -31.63 24.03 -3.58
C SER A 81 -30.84 24.30 -4.89
N GLN A 82 -31.19 23.88 -6.11
CA GLN A 82 -32.40 23.45 -6.84
C GLN A 82 -31.91 22.64 -8.08
N GLU A 83 -32.56 21.54 -8.52
CA GLU A 83 -33.65 21.49 -9.54
C GLU A 83 -33.41 22.40 -10.76
N ALA A 84 -33.59 22.04 -12.04
CA ALA A 84 -34.08 20.86 -12.73
C ALA A 84 -33.93 21.10 -14.27
N ARG A 85 -34.06 20.03 -15.07
CA ARG A 85 -34.61 19.99 -16.47
C ARG A 85 -33.70 20.52 -17.61
N GLN A 86 -33.64 19.95 -18.84
CA GLN A 86 -34.57 19.15 -19.65
C GLN A 86 -33.75 18.53 -20.84
N LYS A 87 -33.71 17.20 -21.03
CA LYS A 87 -34.21 16.35 -22.17
C LYS A 87 -34.01 16.89 -23.60
N ASP A 88 -33.52 16.10 -24.56
CA ASP A 88 -34.38 15.21 -25.39
C ASP A 88 -33.65 14.01 -26.08
N PRO A 89 -34.40 13.01 -26.61
CA PRO A 89 -34.01 11.59 -26.71
C PRO A 89 -33.73 11.10 -28.13
N VAL A 90 -32.94 10.02 -28.25
CA VAL A 90 -32.96 9.13 -29.42
C VAL A 90 -32.80 7.68 -28.95
N ASP A 91 -33.80 6.88 -29.27
CA ASP A 91 -33.90 5.43 -29.08
C ASP A 91 -32.94 4.64 -30.01
N LEU A 92 -32.82 3.33 -29.72
CA LEU A 92 -32.16 2.23 -30.45
C LEU A 92 -30.68 2.03 -30.02
N ASP A 93 -30.18 0.87 -29.60
CA ASP A 93 -30.59 -0.52 -29.73
C ASP A 93 -29.65 -1.38 -28.83
N GLU A 94 -30.17 -2.51 -28.33
CA GLU A 94 -29.49 -3.73 -27.81
C GLU A 94 -28.06 -3.71 -27.22
N GLY A 95 -27.92 -4.32 -26.03
CA GLY A 95 -26.72 -5.13 -25.72
C GLY A 95 -26.13 -5.01 -24.31
N ASP A 96 -26.40 -6.03 -23.49
CA ASP A 96 -25.53 -6.58 -22.45
C ASP A 96 -25.02 -5.65 -21.33
N GLY A 97 -25.70 -5.69 -20.18
CA GLY A 97 -25.11 -5.24 -18.92
C GLY A 97 -23.94 -6.14 -18.52
N PRO A 98 -22.84 -5.64 -17.94
CA PRO A 98 -21.77 -6.51 -17.48
C PRO A 98 -22.24 -7.27 -16.23
N SER A 99 -22.90 -8.40 -16.45
CA SER A 99 -22.97 -9.51 -15.49
C SER A 99 -21.57 -10.14 -15.44
N SER A 100 -20.64 -9.48 -14.74
CA SER A 100 -19.30 -10.03 -14.53
C SER A 100 -19.37 -11.05 -13.38
N SER A 101 -19.87 -12.24 -13.70
CA SER A 101 -19.50 -13.47 -13.00
C SER A 101 -17.97 -13.45 -12.82
N PRO A 102 -17.42 -13.69 -11.62
CA PRO A 102 -15.98 -13.76 -11.44
C PRO A 102 -15.46 -14.92 -12.30
N GLU A 103 -14.60 -14.59 -13.25
CA GLU A 103 -13.92 -15.58 -14.09
C GLU A 103 -13.18 -16.57 -13.17
N PRO A 104 -12.97 -17.84 -13.56
CA PRO A 104 -12.27 -18.84 -12.72
C PRO A 104 -10.87 -18.38 -12.25
N SER A 105 -10.25 -17.43 -12.96
CA SER A 105 -9.00 -16.80 -12.54
C SER A 105 -9.12 -15.87 -11.31
N ASP A 106 -10.30 -15.30 -11.06
CA ASP A 106 -10.55 -14.39 -9.94
C ASP A 106 -10.71 -15.15 -8.62
N VAL A 107 -11.38 -16.30 -8.63
CA VAL A 107 -11.48 -17.16 -7.43
C VAL A 107 -10.13 -17.73 -7.02
N ASP A 108 -9.26 -18.05 -7.99
CA ASP A 108 -7.91 -18.51 -7.70
C ASP A 108 -7.01 -17.38 -7.19
N ALA A 109 -7.17 -16.16 -7.69
CA ALA A 109 -6.54 -14.98 -7.12
C ALA A 109 -7.00 -14.73 -5.68
N LEU A 110 -8.28 -14.94 -5.37
CA LEU A 110 -8.82 -14.85 -4.01
C LEU A 110 -8.27 -15.96 -3.09
N LYS A 111 -8.14 -17.20 -3.57
CA LYS A 111 -7.48 -18.31 -2.84
C LYS A 111 -6.04 -17.95 -2.47
N LEU A 112 -5.27 -17.48 -3.45
CA LEU A 112 -3.89 -17.05 -3.23
C LEU A 112 -3.81 -15.88 -2.23
N ALA A 113 -4.77 -14.95 -2.28
CA ALA A 113 -4.86 -13.84 -1.32
C ALA A 113 -5.18 -14.32 0.10
N VAL A 114 -6.06 -15.32 0.25
CA VAL A 114 -6.35 -15.97 1.54
C VAL A 114 -5.10 -16.64 2.10
N GLU A 115 -4.40 -17.45 1.29
CA GLU A 115 -3.14 -18.10 1.71
C GLU A 115 -2.09 -17.08 2.14
N ALA A 116 -1.88 -16.04 1.33
CA ALA A 116 -0.94 -14.98 1.66
C ALA A 116 -1.34 -14.22 2.94
N ALA A 117 -2.64 -14.11 3.24
CA ALA A 117 -3.12 -13.54 4.50
C ALA A 117 -2.85 -14.49 5.68
N VAL A 118 -3.07 -15.80 5.52
CA VAL A 118 -2.81 -16.83 6.54
C VAL A 118 -1.34 -16.84 6.92
N VAL A 119 -0.43 -16.90 5.93
CA VAL A 119 1.02 -16.86 6.18
C VAL A 119 1.44 -15.60 6.96
N ARG A 120 0.79 -14.46 6.69
CA ARG A 120 1.05 -13.22 7.45
C ARG A 120 0.51 -13.29 8.88
N ALA A 121 -0.67 -13.88 9.09
CA ALA A 121 -1.25 -14.10 10.41
C ALA A 121 -0.37 -15.04 11.26
N GLU A 122 0.01 -16.21 10.72
CA GLU A 122 0.88 -17.16 11.40
C GLU A 122 2.24 -16.55 11.80
N LYS A 123 2.83 -15.74 10.91
CA LYS A 123 4.07 -14.99 11.21
C LYS A 123 3.86 -14.00 12.35
N ALA A 124 2.69 -13.36 12.45
CA ALA A 124 2.36 -12.46 13.55
C ALA A 124 2.13 -13.23 14.86
N ASP A 125 1.42 -14.35 14.83
CA ASP A 125 1.21 -15.24 15.98
C ASP A 125 2.49 -15.80 16.52
N ARG A 126 3.39 -16.26 15.65
CA ARG A 126 4.71 -16.73 16.06
C ARG A 126 5.47 -15.65 16.83
N LYS A 127 5.34 -14.38 16.43
CA LYS A 127 5.95 -13.25 17.16
C LYS A 127 5.24 -12.97 18.50
N ALA A 128 3.92 -13.11 18.58
CA ALA A 128 3.17 -13.00 19.82
C ALA A 128 3.56 -14.12 20.82
N ARG A 129 3.59 -15.37 20.37
CA ARG A 129 4.04 -16.54 21.17
C ARG A 129 5.48 -16.38 21.67
N LYS A 130 6.39 -15.86 20.84
CA LYS A 130 7.78 -15.56 21.27
C LYS A 130 7.80 -14.50 22.38
N ALA A 131 7.02 -13.43 22.26
CA ALA A 131 6.93 -12.39 23.29
C ALA A 131 6.31 -12.94 24.60
N GLU A 132 5.35 -13.85 24.49
CA GLU A 132 4.71 -14.50 25.64
C GLU A 132 5.68 -15.40 26.40
N LYS A 133 6.45 -16.23 25.68
CA LYS A 133 7.52 -17.04 26.27
C LYS A 133 8.56 -16.17 26.98
N ALA A 134 8.92 -15.02 26.42
CA ALA A 134 9.83 -14.07 27.05
C ALA A 134 9.25 -13.49 28.36
N LEU A 135 7.97 -13.09 28.38
CA LEU A 135 7.29 -12.64 29.60
C LEU A 135 7.22 -13.75 30.66
N ARG A 136 6.89 -14.99 30.25
CA ARG A 136 6.87 -16.15 31.15
C ARG A 136 8.24 -16.43 31.76
N LYS A 137 9.31 -16.36 30.95
CA LYS A 137 10.69 -16.52 31.45
C LYS A 137 11.02 -15.44 32.49
N LEU A 138 10.71 -14.18 32.24
CA LEU A 138 10.93 -13.09 33.18
C LEU A 138 10.14 -13.25 34.49
N ARG A 139 8.92 -13.78 34.43
CA ARG A 139 8.13 -14.12 35.63
C ARG A 139 8.79 -15.25 36.42
N ARG A 140 9.26 -16.30 35.73
CA ARG A 140 9.93 -17.46 36.35
C ARG A 140 11.24 -17.09 37.05
N THR A 141 12.05 -16.22 36.45
CA THR A 141 13.34 -15.80 37.02
C THR A 141 13.21 -14.67 38.05
N GLY A 142 12.00 -14.32 38.50
CA GLY A 142 11.80 -13.26 39.50
C GLY A 142 12.18 -11.85 39.02
N ALA A 143 12.19 -11.56 37.72
CA ALA A 143 12.63 -10.26 37.22
C ALA A 143 11.77 -9.10 37.77
N GLY A 144 12.40 -7.93 37.96
CA GLY A 144 11.74 -6.74 38.52
C GLY A 144 10.46 -6.29 37.80
N LYS A 145 9.57 -5.59 38.53
CA LYS A 145 8.25 -5.15 38.06
C LYS A 145 8.33 -4.36 36.74
N SER A 146 9.29 -3.43 36.63
CA SER A 146 9.50 -2.61 35.43
C SER A 146 9.80 -3.46 34.18
N ARG A 147 10.69 -4.46 34.28
CA ARG A 147 11.04 -5.36 33.17
C ARG A 147 9.84 -6.20 32.72
N ARG A 148 9.07 -6.74 33.68
CA ARG A 148 7.83 -7.49 33.40
C ARG A 148 6.77 -6.60 32.72
N LYS A 149 6.60 -5.35 33.17
CA LYS A 149 5.67 -4.39 32.55
C LYS A 149 6.03 -4.11 31.09
N LYS A 150 7.32 -3.85 30.80
CA LYS A 150 7.81 -3.66 29.43
C LYS A 150 7.56 -4.89 28.56
N ALA A 151 7.85 -6.10 29.04
CA ALA A 151 7.58 -7.33 28.31
C ALA A 151 6.07 -7.62 28.11
N LYS A 152 5.21 -7.23 29.05
CA LYS A 152 3.75 -7.32 28.88
C LYS A 152 3.26 -6.35 27.81
N ALA A 153 3.78 -5.12 27.77
CA ALA A 153 3.46 -4.15 26.73
C ALA A 153 3.88 -4.64 25.33
N THR A 154 5.07 -5.26 25.20
CA THR A 154 5.49 -5.84 23.93
C THR A 154 4.61 -7.01 23.51
N LEU A 155 4.23 -7.91 24.43
CA LEU A 155 3.28 -8.98 24.17
C LEU A 155 1.94 -8.43 23.65
N ASN A 156 1.35 -7.46 24.33
CA ASN A 156 0.08 -6.85 23.93
C ASN A 156 0.15 -6.25 22.52
N LYS A 157 1.24 -5.52 22.20
CA LYS A 157 1.47 -4.97 20.85
C LYS A 157 1.58 -6.07 19.78
N ARG A 158 2.16 -7.23 20.10
CA ARG A 158 2.26 -8.36 19.17
C ARG A 158 0.93 -9.09 19.00
N ARG A 159 0.18 -9.30 20.09
CA ARG A 159 -1.18 -9.89 20.05
C ARG A 159 -2.13 -9.04 19.22
N ALA A 160 -2.17 -7.73 19.43
CA ALA A 160 -2.99 -6.83 18.63
C ALA A 160 -2.63 -6.85 17.13
N LYS A 161 -1.37 -7.11 16.77
CA LYS A 161 -0.97 -7.27 15.37
C LYS A 161 -1.39 -8.62 14.79
N ALA A 162 -1.35 -9.67 15.59
CA ALA A 162 -1.82 -10.99 15.18
C ALA A 162 -3.32 -11.00 14.95
N GLU A 163 -4.10 -10.47 15.90
CA GLU A 163 -5.56 -10.33 15.78
C GLU A 163 -5.96 -9.50 14.55
N LYS A 164 -5.25 -8.41 14.27
CA LYS A 164 -5.47 -7.61 13.05
C LYS A 164 -5.18 -8.43 11.77
N ALA A 165 -4.21 -9.33 11.80
CA ALA A 165 -3.90 -10.19 10.66
C ALA A 165 -4.95 -11.31 10.50
N GLU A 166 -5.38 -11.94 11.59
CA GLU A 166 -6.49 -12.90 11.60
C GLU A 166 -7.80 -12.28 11.09
N ARG A 167 -8.10 -11.02 11.48
CA ARG A 167 -9.24 -10.29 10.94
C ARG A 167 -9.17 -10.13 9.41
N LYS A 168 -7.96 -9.93 8.87
CA LYS A 168 -7.75 -9.89 7.41
C LYS A 168 -7.96 -11.26 6.77
N VAL A 169 -7.49 -12.34 7.40
CA VAL A 169 -7.76 -13.71 6.95
C VAL A 169 -9.26 -13.96 6.90
N ARG A 170 -9.99 -13.63 7.97
CA ARG A 170 -11.45 -13.77 8.03
C ARG A 170 -12.15 -12.97 6.94
N LYS A 171 -11.69 -11.74 6.67
CA LYS A 171 -12.25 -10.92 5.58
C LYS A 171 -11.97 -11.54 4.21
N ALA A 172 -10.75 -12.02 3.97
CA ALA A 172 -10.38 -12.65 2.70
C ALA A 172 -11.18 -13.94 2.47
N ARG A 173 -11.34 -14.79 3.49
CA ARG A 173 -12.16 -16.00 3.43
C ARG A 173 -13.60 -15.68 3.07
N ARG A 174 -14.22 -14.70 3.73
CA ARG A 174 -15.59 -14.26 3.40
C ARG A 174 -15.75 -13.79 1.95
N GLN A 175 -14.73 -13.17 1.37
CA GLN A 175 -14.78 -12.74 -0.04
C GLN A 175 -14.67 -13.94 -0.98
N LEU A 176 -13.82 -14.90 -0.64
CA LEU A 176 -13.72 -16.17 -1.35
C LEU A 176 -15.04 -16.96 -1.26
N ASP A 177 -15.60 -17.11 -0.06
CA ASP A 177 -16.88 -17.78 0.16
C ASP A 177 -18.00 -17.10 -0.66
N LYS A 178 -18.04 -15.76 -0.69
CA LYS A 178 -19.01 -14.99 -1.48
C LYS A 178 -18.83 -15.19 -2.99
N ALA A 179 -17.59 -15.27 -3.46
CA ALA A 179 -17.29 -15.51 -4.87
C ALA A 179 -17.63 -16.95 -5.30
N GLU A 180 -17.36 -17.93 -4.43
CA GLU A 180 -17.70 -19.33 -4.67
C GLU A 180 -19.22 -19.55 -4.68
N HIS A 181 -19.94 -19.07 -3.66
CA HIS A 181 -21.40 -19.27 -3.55
C HIS A 181 -22.22 -18.31 -4.43
N GLY A 182 -21.63 -17.19 -4.87
CA GLY A 182 -22.24 -16.29 -5.85
C GLY A 182 -22.33 -16.91 -7.25
N ALA A 183 -21.47 -17.89 -7.55
CA ALA A 183 -21.54 -18.68 -8.77
C ALA A 183 -22.69 -19.71 -8.74
N ASP A 184 -23.12 -20.15 -7.55
CA ASP A 184 -24.11 -21.22 -7.36
C ASP A 184 -25.56 -20.72 -7.27
N ASN A 185 -25.82 -19.40 -7.30
CA ASN A 185 -27.18 -18.83 -7.28
C ASN A 185 -27.47 -17.91 -8.48
N PRO A 186 -27.74 -18.48 -9.67
CA PRO A 186 -28.31 -17.73 -10.78
C PRO A 186 -29.81 -17.48 -10.47
N GLN A 187 -30.11 -16.44 -9.70
CA GLN A 187 -31.50 -15.99 -9.55
C GLN A 187 -31.82 -14.90 -10.58
N PHE A 188 -32.58 -15.36 -11.58
CA PHE A 188 -33.36 -14.67 -12.62
C PHE A 188 -32.59 -14.06 -13.79
#